data_AF-A0A7S4UIH3-F1
#
_entry.id   AF-A0A7S4UIH3-F1
#
_cell.length_a   1.000
_cell.length_b   1.000
_cell.length_c   1.000
_cell.angle_alpha   90.00
_cell.angle_beta   90.00
_cell.angle_gamma   90.00
#
_symmetry.space_group_name_H-M   'P 1'
#
loop_
_entity.id
_entity.type
_entity.pdbx_description
1 polymer ?
#
loop_
_entity_poly.entity_id
_entity_poly.type
_entity_poly.pdbx_seq_one_letter_code
_entity_poly.pdbx_strand_id
1 'polypeptide(L)'
;MFVKKHQVTVSLLETDDLATLRSNQSMTISWDNGEAHYDGLFINEVGDHNVLTFVTDLLLPGSSKCESLPFSVGIGPAAELVFLDETSVGQALGGKAFTNQPCIEVRDKGENRLVGENNMLIVAALYSNPSNGTLSPDNSRYAPVREGIAQFRNLSIDKTGIGYRLSFTLMKRDGEHLIEMKVAALGEG
;
A
#
# COMPACT_ATOMS: atom_id res chain seq x y z
N MET A 1 13.75 -36.81 -31.53
CA MET A 1 12.29 -36.69 -31.35
C MET A 1 12.07 -36.02 -30.00
N PHE A 2 11.57 -34.78 -29.98
CA PHE A 2 11.31 -34.08 -28.71
C PHE A 2 9.93 -34.54 -28.22
N VAL A 3 9.89 -35.26 -27.09
CA VAL A 3 8.63 -35.54 -26.41
C VAL A 3 8.18 -34.24 -25.76
N LYS A 4 7.03 -33.70 -26.17
CA LYS A 4 6.43 -32.54 -25.50
C LYS A 4 6.13 -32.94 -24.06
N LYS A 5 6.75 -32.28 -23.08
CA LYS A 5 6.37 -32.45 -21.68
C LYS A 5 4.99 -31.82 -21.46
N HIS A 6 4.10 -32.57 -20.81
CA HIS A 6 2.83 -32.04 -20.34
C HIS A 6 3.07 -30.89 -19.35
N GLN A 7 2.09 -29.99 -19.26
CA GLN A 7 2.16 -28.79 -18.45
C GLN A 7 0.99 -28.72 -17.47
N VAL A 8 1.22 -27.97 -16.40
CA VAL A 8 0.20 -27.53 -15.45
C VAL A 8 0.24 -26.02 -15.43
N THR A 9 -0.93 -25.39 -15.42
CA THR A 9 -1.10 -23.94 -15.25
C THR A 9 -1.83 -23.69 -13.95
N VAL A 10 -1.34 -22.74 -13.15
CA VAL A 10 -2.02 -22.23 -11.97
C VAL A 10 -2.72 -20.91 -12.29
N SER A 11 -3.91 -20.71 -11.75
CA SER A 11 -4.64 -19.45 -11.78
C SER A 11 -5.32 -19.21 -10.44
N LEU A 12 -5.72 -17.97 -10.17
CA LEU A 12 -6.70 -17.71 -9.13
C LEU A 12 -8.08 -18.13 -9.65
N LEU A 13 -8.91 -18.71 -8.79
CA LEU A 13 -10.33 -18.83 -9.06
C LEU A 13 -10.93 -17.41 -9.09
N GLU A 14 -11.64 -17.05 -10.15
CA GLU A 14 -12.35 -15.76 -10.21
C GLU A 14 -13.40 -15.72 -9.10
N THR A 15 -13.07 -15.05 -8.02
CA THR A 15 -14.00 -14.60 -6.98
C THR A 15 -14.34 -13.14 -7.25
N ASP A 16 -15.43 -12.61 -6.69
CA ASP A 16 -15.85 -11.22 -6.89
C ASP A 16 -14.81 -10.16 -6.42
N ASP A 17 -13.70 -10.59 -5.80
CA ASP A 17 -12.53 -9.79 -5.46
C ASP A 17 -11.52 -9.68 -6.62
N LEU A 18 -11.05 -8.45 -6.89
CA LEU A 18 -10.07 -8.07 -7.93
C LEU A 18 -8.64 -8.63 -7.72
N ALA A 19 -8.46 -9.63 -6.85
CA ALA A 19 -7.15 -10.17 -6.54
C ALA A 19 -6.52 -10.83 -7.77
N THR A 20 -5.23 -10.59 -7.99
CA THR A 20 -4.51 -11.14 -9.14
C THR A 20 -3.39 -12.05 -8.65
N LEU A 21 -3.43 -13.32 -9.03
CA LEU A 21 -2.30 -14.21 -8.80
C LEU A 21 -1.13 -13.83 -9.70
N ARG A 22 0.04 -13.67 -9.08
CA ARG A 22 1.30 -13.33 -9.76
C ARG A 22 2.35 -14.39 -9.46
N SER A 23 3.39 -14.40 -10.29
CA SER A 23 4.55 -15.27 -10.12
C SER A 23 5.81 -14.49 -10.49
N ASN A 24 6.89 -14.69 -9.73
CA ASN A 24 8.22 -14.21 -10.11
C ASN A 24 8.97 -15.23 -11.00
N GLN A 25 8.34 -16.39 -11.28
CA GLN A 25 8.83 -17.41 -12.18
C GLN A 25 7.83 -17.61 -13.34
N SER A 26 7.03 -18.68 -13.30
CA SER A 26 6.04 -19.00 -14.32
C SER A 26 4.70 -19.39 -13.68
N MET A 27 3.62 -19.07 -14.39
CA MET A 27 2.27 -19.55 -14.07
C MET A 27 1.98 -20.91 -14.71
N THR A 28 2.84 -21.36 -15.61
CA THR A 28 2.75 -22.66 -16.29
C THR A 28 4.08 -23.39 -16.17
N ILE A 29 4.07 -24.59 -15.60
CA ILE A 29 5.26 -25.43 -15.40
C ILE A 29 5.07 -26.81 -16.02
N SER A 30 6.18 -27.51 -16.29
CA SER A 30 6.14 -28.91 -16.67
C SER A 30 6.16 -29.82 -15.44
N TRP A 31 5.58 -31.00 -15.60
CA TRP A 31 5.72 -32.06 -14.60
C TRP A 31 7.18 -32.49 -14.44
N ASP A 32 7.57 -32.76 -13.20
CA ASP A 32 8.80 -33.42 -12.80
C ASP A 32 8.47 -34.67 -11.99
N ASN A 33 8.81 -35.84 -12.54
CA ASN A 33 8.51 -37.16 -11.94
C ASN A 33 7.07 -37.35 -11.41
N GLY A 34 6.08 -36.78 -12.09
CA GLY A 34 4.67 -36.86 -11.70
C GLY A 34 4.19 -35.79 -10.71
N GLU A 35 5.06 -34.84 -10.38
CA GLU A 35 4.75 -33.69 -9.51
C GLU A 35 4.94 -32.36 -10.27
N ALA A 36 4.26 -31.32 -9.80
CA ALA A 36 4.39 -29.96 -10.35
C ALA A 36 4.60 -29.01 -9.16
N HIS A 37 5.81 -28.43 -9.05
CA HIS A 37 6.19 -27.55 -7.95
C HIS A 37 6.22 -26.09 -8.41
N TYR A 38 5.44 -25.23 -7.73
CA TYR A 38 5.44 -23.80 -7.98
C TYR A 38 6.19 -23.07 -6.87
N ASP A 39 7.15 -22.24 -7.28
CA ASP A 39 7.88 -21.36 -6.38
C ASP A 39 7.56 -19.89 -6.71
N GLY A 40 7.45 -19.07 -5.68
CA GLY A 40 7.31 -17.62 -5.82
C GLY A 40 5.98 -17.16 -6.43
N LEU A 41 4.92 -17.93 -6.23
CA LEU A 41 3.55 -17.44 -6.38
C LEU A 41 3.22 -16.45 -5.27
N PHE A 42 2.53 -15.37 -5.60
CA PHE A 42 2.09 -14.39 -4.62
C PHE A 42 0.81 -13.66 -5.07
N ILE A 43 0.08 -13.17 -4.08
CA ILE A 43 -1.09 -12.29 -4.22
C ILE A 43 -0.80 -11.10 -3.30
N ASN A 44 -0.90 -9.89 -3.82
CA ASN A 44 -0.68 -8.69 -3.02
C ASN A 44 -1.98 -8.21 -2.41
N GLU A 45 -3.06 -8.30 -3.18
CA GLU A 45 -4.35 -7.73 -2.88
C GLU A 45 -5.01 -8.48 -1.71
N VAL A 46 -5.54 -7.72 -0.75
CA VAL A 46 -6.37 -8.26 0.34
C VAL A 46 -7.59 -8.99 -0.20
N GLY A 47 -7.89 -10.14 0.40
CA GLY A 47 -9.09 -10.93 0.10
C GLY A 47 -9.23 -12.08 1.10
N ASP A 48 -10.45 -12.47 1.42
CA ASP A 48 -10.74 -13.44 2.48
C ASP A 48 -11.06 -14.86 1.98
N HIS A 49 -11.18 -15.06 0.66
CA HIS A 49 -11.58 -16.34 0.05
C HIS A 49 -10.81 -16.70 -1.24
N ASN A 50 -9.48 -16.54 -1.24
CA ASN A 50 -8.65 -16.93 -2.39
C ASN A 50 -8.58 -18.45 -2.54
N VAL A 51 -8.75 -18.96 -3.76
CA VAL A 51 -8.57 -20.38 -4.11
C VAL A 51 -7.70 -20.49 -5.35
N LEU A 52 -6.62 -21.28 -5.28
CA LEU A 52 -5.79 -21.57 -6.46
C LEU A 52 -6.41 -22.71 -7.25
N THR A 53 -6.53 -22.54 -8.55
CA THR A 53 -6.92 -23.59 -9.50
C THR A 53 -5.69 -24.04 -10.28
N PHE A 54 -5.45 -25.35 -10.34
CA PHE A 54 -4.39 -25.95 -11.15
C PHE A 54 -5.02 -26.79 -12.25
N VAL A 55 -4.63 -26.55 -13.50
CA VAL A 55 -5.14 -27.27 -14.67
C VAL A 55 -3.99 -27.84 -15.48
N THR A 56 -4.02 -29.14 -15.77
CA THR A 56 -3.05 -29.78 -16.66
C THR A 56 -3.58 -29.95 -18.08
N ASP A 57 -2.68 -29.90 -19.06
CA ASP A 57 -2.98 -30.25 -20.46
C ASP A 57 -3.04 -31.77 -20.71
N LEU A 58 -2.69 -32.58 -19.71
CA LEU A 58 -2.82 -34.03 -19.74
C LEU A 58 -4.28 -34.44 -19.50
N LEU A 59 -4.85 -35.19 -20.43
CA LEU A 59 -6.18 -35.77 -20.26
C LEU A 59 -6.11 -36.94 -19.26
N LEU A 60 -6.72 -36.78 -18.11
CA LEU A 60 -6.81 -37.81 -17.07
C LEU A 60 -8.21 -38.45 -17.07
N PRO A 61 -8.34 -39.74 -16.71
CA PRO A 61 -9.65 -40.41 -16.65
C PRO A 61 -10.65 -39.78 -15.65
N GLY A 62 -10.15 -39.03 -14.67
CA GLY A 62 -10.96 -38.32 -13.68
C GLY A 62 -11.08 -36.83 -14.01
N SER A 63 -10.19 -36.02 -13.43
CA SER A 63 -10.15 -34.58 -13.63
C SER A 63 -8.73 -34.15 -13.98
N SER A 64 -8.61 -33.19 -14.90
CA SER A 64 -7.36 -32.47 -15.18
C SER A 64 -7.26 -31.15 -14.40
N LYS A 65 -8.19 -30.90 -13.46
CA LYS A 65 -8.26 -29.74 -12.59
C LYS A 65 -8.24 -30.17 -11.11
N CYS A 66 -7.48 -29.46 -10.29
CA CYS A 66 -7.61 -29.49 -8.83
C CYS A 66 -7.56 -28.08 -8.24
N GLU A 67 -8.07 -27.92 -7.02
CA GLU A 67 -8.16 -26.65 -6.32
C GLU A 67 -7.48 -26.74 -4.95
N SER A 68 -6.93 -25.62 -4.47
CA SER A 68 -6.46 -25.51 -3.08
C SER A 68 -7.65 -25.42 -2.11
N LEU A 69 -7.36 -25.54 -0.82
CA LEU A 69 -8.27 -25.00 0.20
C LEU A 69 -8.33 -23.47 0.08
N PRO A 70 -9.44 -22.83 0.48
CA PRO A 70 -9.52 -21.38 0.53
C PRO A 70 -8.54 -20.81 1.57
N PHE A 71 -7.99 -19.64 1.29
CA PHE A 71 -7.10 -18.92 2.19
C PHE A 71 -7.31 -17.40 2.05
N SER A 72 -6.90 -16.66 3.08
CA SER A 72 -6.98 -15.21 3.10
C SER A 72 -5.61 -14.55 2.93
N VAL A 73 -5.62 -13.38 2.32
CA VAL A 73 -4.50 -12.42 2.26
C VAL A 73 -4.91 -11.21 3.08
N GLY A 74 -4.17 -10.95 4.16
CA GLY A 74 -4.44 -9.85 5.07
C GLY A 74 -3.54 -8.64 4.82
N ILE A 75 -3.93 -7.50 5.40
CA ILE A 75 -3.15 -6.27 5.39
C ILE A 75 -1.89 -6.46 6.25
N GLY A 76 -0.73 -6.10 5.70
CA GLY A 76 0.53 -6.09 6.42
C GLY A 76 0.79 -4.81 7.21
N PRO A 77 1.92 -4.74 7.94
CA PRO A 77 2.34 -3.51 8.61
C PRO A 77 2.56 -2.34 7.64
N ALA A 78 2.40 -1.11 8.14
CA ALA A 78 2.62 0.10 7.35
C ALA A 78 4.04 0.14 6.78
N ALA A 79 4.16 0.43 5.48
CA ALA A 79 5.41 0.46 4.76
C ALA A 79 5.58 1.71 3.87
N GLU A 80 4.48 2.35 3.47
CA GLU A 80 4.51 3.48 2.55
C GLU A 80 3.46 4.55 2.91
N LEU A 81 3.81 5.82 2.61
CA LEU A 81 2.89 6.96 2.63
C LEU A 81 2.76 7.50 1.21
N VAL A 82 1.52 7.59 0.70
CA VAL A 82 1.22 8.03 -0.67
C VAL A 82 0.29 9.24 -0.63
N PHE A 83 0.57 10.29 -1.38
CA PHE A 83 -0.36 11.41 -1.51
C PHE A 83 -1.54 11.02 -2.40
N LEU A 84 -2.75 11.27 -1.93
CA LEU A 84 -3.97 11.02 -2.72
C LEU A 84 -4.31 12.17 -3.66
N ASP A 85 -3.78 13.35 -3.38
CA ASP A 85 -3.87 14.52 -4.23
C ASP A 85 -2.45 15.08 -4.42
N GLU A 86 -1.87 14.81 -5.58
CA GLU A 86 -0.55 15.30 -6.00
C GLU A 86 -0.60 16.79 -6.39
N THR A 87 -1.79 17.42 -6.35
CA THR A 87 -1.86 18.86 -6.52
C THR A 87 -1.19 19.47 -5.30
N SER A 88 0.06 19.93 -5.48
CA SER A 88 0.88 20.65 -4.50
C SER A 88 -0.01 21.45 -3.56
N VAL A 89 0.28 21.46 -2.26
CA VAL A 89 -0.11 22.58 -1.40
C VAL A 89 0.16 23.84 -2.21
N GLY A 90 -0.88 24.48 -2.75
CA GLY A 90 -0.74 25.31 -3.95
C GLY A 90 0.06 26.60 -3.68
N GLN A 91 -0.33 27.73 -4.27
CA GLN A 91 0.23 28.99 -3.79
C GLN A 91 -0.16 29.21 -2.31
N ALA A 92 0.80 29.00 -1.41
CA ALA A 92 0.65 29.28 0.00
C ALA A 92 0.86 30.78 0.23
N LEU A 93 -0.13 31.43 0.84
CA LEU A 93 0.04 32.77 1.37
C LEU A 93 0.40 32.66 2.85
N GLY A 94 1.44 33.37 3.29
CA GLY A 94 1.84 33.40 4.69
C GLY A 94 0.65 33.67 5.61
N GLY A 95 0.49 32.81 6.63
CA GLY A 95 -0.57 32.92 7.63
C GLY A 95 -1.96 32.49 7.16
N LYS A 96 -2.09 31.92 5.95
CA LYS A 96 -3.34 31.32 5.45
C LYS A 96 -3.18 29.83 5.22
N ALA A 97 -4.24 29.08 5.52
CA ALA A 97 -4.32 27.66 5.21
C ALA A 97 -4.02 27.40 3.72
N PHE A 98 -3.32 26.31 3.44
CA PHE A 98 -3.13 25.84 2.08
C PHE A 98 -4.48 25.59 1.42
N THR A 99 -4.61 26.03 0.17
CA THR A 99 -5.82 25.83 -0.65
C THR A 99 -6.16 24.34 -0.77
N ASN A 100 -5.15 23.53 -1.06
CA ASN A 100 -5.24 22.07 -1.04
C ASN A 100 -4.53 21.58 0.23
N GLN A 101 -5.26 20.85 1.07
CA GLN A 101 -4.70 20.28 2.30
C GLN A 101 -4.12 18.89 2.00
N PRO A 102 -2.93 18.55 2.53
CA PRO A 102 -2.36 17.22 2.33
C PRO A 102 -3.34 16.11 2.73
N CYS A 103 -3.51 15.15 1.83
CA CYS A 103 -4.27 13.93 2.06
C CYS A 103 -3.36 12.74 1.76
N ILE A 104 -3.09 11.93 2.77
CA ILE A 104 -2.06 10.88 2.69
C ILE A 104 -2.70 9.54 3.01
N GLU A 105 -2.50 8.58 2.12
CA GLU A 105 -2.83 7.18 2.30
C GLU A 105 -1.64 6.44 2.93
N VAL A 106 -1.92 5.56 3.89
CA VAL A 106 -0.96 4.63 4.48
C VAL A 106 -1.14 3.26 3.83
N ARG A 107 -0.07 2.71 3.26
CA ARG A 107 -0.07 1.41 2.58
C ARG A 107 0.91 0.42 3.19
N ASP A 108 0.62 -0.86 3.05
CA ASP A 108 1.55 -1.93 3.36
C ASP A 108 2.50 -2.16 2.17
N LYS A 109 3.40 -3.16 2.29
CA LYS A 109 4.35 -3.49 1.22
C LYS A 109 3.68 -4.06 -0.04
N GLY A 110 2.47 -4.61 0.10
CA GLY A 110 1.66 -5.11 -1.01
C GLY A 110 0.80 -4.02 -1.65
N GLU A 111 1.01 -2.75 -1.29
CA GLU A 111 0.21 -1.60 -1.74
C GLU A 111 -1.24 -1.62 -1.25
N ASN A 112 -1.57 -2.44 -0.25
CA ASN A 112 -2.89 -2.44 0.36
C ASN A 112 -3.03 -1.26 1.32
N ARG A 113 -4.18 -0.59 1.25
CA ARG A 113 -4.54 0.45 2.23
C ARG A 113 -4.68 -0.14 3.62
N LEU A 114 -4.09 0.51 4.63
CA LEU A 114 -4.22 0.12 6.03
C LEU A 114 -5.59 0.50 6.63
N VAL A 115 -6.65 -0.13 6.16
CA VAL A 115 -7.98 -0.04 6.77
C VAL A 115 -8.01 -0.79 8.11
N GLY A 116 -8.75 -0.28 9.09
CA GLY A 116 -8.87 -0.90 10.43
C GLY A 116 -7.82 -0.53 11.48
N GLU A 117 -6.63 -0.03 11.12
CA GLU A 117 -5.66 0.48 12.11
C GLU A 117 -5.93 1.96 12.45
N ASN A 118 -6.48 2.21 13.65
CA ASN A 118 -6.95 3.53 14.08
C ASN A 118 -6.05 4.24 15.13
N ASN A 119 -4.95 3.61 15.55
CA ASN A 119 -4.00 4.15 16.52
C ASN A 119 -2.78 4.83 15.86
N MET A 120 -2.90 5.21 14.59
CA MET A 120 -1.85 5.91 13.84
C MET A 120 -2.17 7.40 13.65
N LEU A 121 -1.11 8.18 13.49
CA LEU A 121 -1.13 9.63 13.31
C LEU A 121 -0.03 10.02 12.31
N ILE A 122 -0.33 10.87 11.34
CA ILE A 122 0.70 11.49 10.49
C ILE A 122 1.03 12.88 11.03
N VAL A 123 2.32 13.16 11.15
CA VAL A 123 2.85 14.45 11.62
C VAL A 123 3.54 15.15 10.45
N ALA A 124 3.11 16.38 10.17
CA ALA A 124 3.76 17.28 9.24
C ALA A 124 4.86 18.08 9.93
N ALA A 125 5.99 18.25 9.25
CA ALA A 125 7.09 19.12 9.67
C ALA A 125 7.67 19.86 8.47
N LEU A 126 8.40 20.96 8.73
CA LEU A 126 9.15 21.67 7.70
C LEU A 126 10.49 20.99 7.47
N TYR A 127 10.70 20.48 6.25
CA TYR A 127 11.96 19.92 5.80
C TYR A 127 12.88 21.02 5.25
N SER A 128 12.42 21.77 4.25
CA SER A 128 13.08 22.99 3.78
C SER A 128 12.34 24.20 4.31
N ASN A 129 13.06 25.11 4.99
CA ASN A 129 12.49 26.29 5.65
C ASN A 129 13.30 27.57 5.33
N PRO A 130 13.25 28.06 4.08
CA PRO A 130 14.11 29.15 3.62
C PRO A 130 13.80 30.51 4.25
N SER A 131 12.58 30.71 4.75
CA SER A 131 12.15 32.00 5.34
C SER A 131 11.89 31.91 6.85
N ASN A 132 12.37 30.86 7.51
CA ASN A 132 12.20 30.61 8.95
C ASN A 132 10.73 30.72 9.39
N GLY A 133 9.82 30.16 8.59
CA GLY A 133 8.41 30.03 8.92
C GLY A 133 8.14 28.91 9.93
N THR A 134 6.90 28.85 10.40
CA THR A 134 6.38 27.84 11.31
C THR A 134 5.09 27.25 10.74
N LEU A 135 4.87 25.95 10.99
CA LEU A 135 3.58 25.33 10.70
C LEU A 135 2.55 25.85 11.70
N SER A 136 1.40 26.27 11.19
CA SER A 136 0.36 26.90 11.99
C SER A 136 -1.04 26.49 11.52
N PRO A 137 -2.02 26.44 12.43
CA PRO A 137 -1.84 26.36 13.89
C PRO A 137 -1.16 25.04 14.29
N ASP A 138 -0.58 24.98 15.50
CA ASP A 138 0.23 23.84 15.94
C ASP A 138 -0.52 22.49 15.87
N ASN A 139 -1.81 22.50 16.23
CA ASN A 139 -2.67 21.31 16.17
C ASN A 139 -2.96 20.84 14.73
N SER A 140 -2.86 21.72 13.74
CA SER A 140 -3.09 21.38 12.33
C SER A 140 -1.93 20.60 11.71
N ARG A 141 -0.78 20.48 12.40
CA ARG A 141 0.35 19.65 11.95
C ARG A 141 0.15 18.15 12.21
N TYR A 142 -0.98 17.74 12.79
CA TYR A 142 -1.30 16.35 13.09
C TYR A 142 -2.58 15.92 12.38
N ALA A 143 -2.54 14.79 11.70
CA ALA A 143 -3.71 14.17 11.08
C ALA A 143 -3.87 12.72 11.58
N PRO A 144 -4.97 12.36 12.28
CA PRO A 144 -5.23 10.98 12.66
C PRO A 144 -5.51 10.15 11.41
N VAL A 145 -4.98 8.92 11.37
CA VAL A 145 -5.28 7.98 10.31
C VAL A 145 -6.64 7.34 10.59
N ARG A 146 -7.52 7.37 9.60
CA ARG A 146 -8.86 6.78 9.62
C ARG A 146 -9.07 6.05 8.31
N GLU A 147 -9.40 4.76 8.39
CA GLU A 147 -9.53 3.91 7.20
C GLU A 147 -8.31 4.02 6.26
N GLY A 148 -7.11 4.04 6.84
CA GLY A 148 -5.84 4.17 6.11
C GLY A 148 -5.55 5.56 5.54
N ILE A 149 -6.36 6.58 5.81
CA ILE A 149 -6.18 7.94 5.28
C ILE A 149 -5.97 8.96 6.41
N ALA A 150 -4.97 9.82 6.27
CA ALA A 150 -4.78 11.00 7.11
C ALA A 150 -5.07 12.28 6.30
N GLN A 151 -6.13 13.00 6.69
CA GLN A 151 -6.50 14.27 6.08
C GLN A 151 -6.10 15.44 6.99
N PHE A 152 -5.16 16.26 6.51
CA PHE A 152 -4.79 17.51 7.18
C PHE A 152 -5.90 18.55 7.00
N ARG A 153 -6.03 19.46 7.98
CA ARG A 153 -7.01 20.55 7.96
C ARG A 153 -6.38 21.83 8.47
N ASN A 154 -6.60 22.92 7.75
CA ASN A 154 -6.12 24.27 8.08
C ASN A 154 -4.59 24.37 8.26
N LEU A 155 -3.81 23.41 7.76
CA LEU A 155 -2.36 23.48 7.77
C LEU A 155 -1.93 24.69 6.93
N SER A 156 -1.06 25.50 7.50
CA SER A 156 -0.48 26.70 6.90
C SER A 156 0.98 26.87 7.30
N ILE A 157 1.68 27.74 6.58
CA ILE A 157 2.96 28.31 7.01
C ILE A 157 2.73 29.79 7.30
N ASP A 158 3.15 30.26 8.47
CA ASP A 158 2.92 31.64 8.93
C ASP A 158 3.62 32.72 8.09
N LYS A 159 4.69 32.37 7.38
CA LYS A 159 5.51 33.29 6.58
C LYS A 159 5.54 32.92 5.10
N THR A 160 5.34 33.93 4.27
CA THR A 160 5.56 33.82 2.82
C THR A 160 7.03 33.51 2.52
N GLY A 161 7.24 32.63 1.55
CA GLY A 161 8.55 32.21 1.08
C GLY A 161 8.40 31.23 -0.07
N ILE A 162 9.48 30.98 -0.82
CA ILE A 162 9.50 30.05 -1.95
C ILE A 162 10.53 28.95 -1.64
N GLY A 163 10.21 27.70 -2.00
CA GLY A 163 11.09 26.56 -1.78
C GLY A 163 10.93 25.91 -0.41
N TYR A 164 9.74 26.02 0.18
CA TYR A 164 9.38 25.21 1.34
C TYR A 164 9.27 23.74 0.93
N ARG A 165 9.55 22.83 1.85
CA ARG A 165 9.24 21.41 1.65
C ARG A 165 8.70 20.86 2.95
N LEU A 166 7.69 20.02 2.86
CA LEU A 166 7.10 19.36 4.02
C LEU A 166 7.60 17.93 4.09
N SER A 167 7.88 17.46 5.31
CA SER A 167 8.04 16.04 5.58
C SER A 167 6.85 15.53 6.37
N PHE A 168 6.40 14.34 6.06
CA PHE A 168 5.30 13.66 6.72
C PHE A 168 5.82 12.37 7.32
N THR A 169 5.60 12.18 8.61
CA THR A 169 6.09 11.01 9.35
C THR A 169 4.93 10.27 9.98
N LEU A 170 4.89 8.96 9.80
CA LEU A 170 3.89 8.11 10.44
C LEU A 170 4.30 7.82 11.88
N MET A 171 3.39 8.07 12.81
CA MET A 171 3.56 7.77 14.23
C MET A 171 2.50 6.76 14.65
N LYS A 172 2.87 5.84 15.53
CA LYS A 172 1.94 4.93 16.20
C LYS A 172 1.78 5.35 17.65
N ARG A 173 0.54 5.41 18.13
CA ARG A 173 0.26 5.69 19.54
C ARG A 173 0.46 4.42 20.36
N ASP A 174 1.30 4.52 21.37
CA ASP A 174 1.52 3.50 22.40
C ASP A 174 1.20 4.12 23.77
N GLY A 175 -0.02 3.86 24.26
CA GLY A 175 -0.57 4.56 25.42
C GLY A 175 -0.65 6.09 25.19
N GLU A 176 0.06 6.85 26.01
CA GLU A 176 0.19 8.31 25.89
C GLU A 176 1.35 8.75 24.98
N HIS A 177 2.24 7.83 24.58
CA HIS A 177 3.42 8.15 23.79
C HIS A 177 3.17 7.96 22.29
N LEU A 178 3.90 8.72 21.47
CA LEU A 178 3.97 8.53 20.03
C LEU A 178 5.32 7.90 19.68
N ILE A 179 5.29 6.79 18.95
CA ILE A 179 6.47 6.11 18.44
C ILE A 179 6.57 6.39 16.95
N GLU A 180 7.72 6.88 16.53
CA GLU A 180 8.02 7.10 15.12
C GLU A 180 8.14 5.77 14.38
N MET A 181 7.35 5.61 13.33
CA MET A 181 7.52 4.53 12.37
C MET A 181 8.55 5.00 11.34
N LYS A 182 9.40 4.09 10.86
CA LYS A 182 10.39 4.38 9.80
C LYS A 182 9.73 4.51 8.43
N VAL A 183 8.64 5.27 8.34
CA VAL A 183 7.87 5.54 7.12
C VAL A 183 7.65 7.04 7.04
N ALA A 184 8.24 7.66 6.02
CA ALA A 184 8.16 9.09 5.79
C ALA A 184 8.02 9.39 4.30
N ALA A 185 7.33 10.49 3.99
CA ALA A 185 7.21 11.04 2.65
C ALA A 185 7.61 12.52 2.64
N LEU A 186 8.13 12.99 1.50
CA LEU A 186 8.42 14.40 1.26
C LEU A 186 7.33 14.96 0.33
N GLY A 187 6.70 16.04 0.76
CA GLY A 187 5.81 16.85 -0.09
C GLY A 187 6.57 18.06 -0.63
N GLU A 188 6.32 18.38 -1.91
CA GLU A 188 6.78 19.62 -2.52
C GLU A 188 5.73 20.74 -2.36
N GLY A 189 6.19 21.97 -2.15
CA GLY A 189 5.37 23.17 -1.97
C GLY A 189 6.11 24.47 -2.28
#